data_AF-A0A1I0B7N4-F1
#
_entry.id   AF-A0A1I0B7N4-F1
#
_cell.length_a   1.000
_cell.length_b   1.000
_cell.length_c   1.000
_cell.angle_alpha   90.00
_cell.angle_beta   90.00
_cell.angle_gamma   90.00
#
_symmetry.space_group_name_H-M   'P 1'
#
loop_
_entity.id
_entity.type
_entity.pdbx_description
1 polymer ?
#
loop_
_entity_poly.entity_id
_entity_poly.type
_entity_poly.pdbx_seq_one_letter_code
_entity_poly.pdbx_strand_id
1 'polypeptide(L)'
;MKKKVAAVTVAVSLMLTGAVSAANLWGTYKGNEIIRITSNGVAVKPKDVPAISYNGRTMIPISMLGQLGLNYTWNQSKKTVNFNTKANTASTNDLPPVLSIMKANMFKDMEDLGEELFLTKAAFDLDFISKMSSVTFDSNSDKSLANAIDNYNALIGRLDVAALT
;
A
#
# COMPACT_ATOMS: atom_id res chain seq x y z
N MET A 1 4.18 72.81 26.66
CA MET A 1 4.65 71.39 26.58
C MET A 1 3.56 70.41 26.16
N LYS A 2 2.32 70.52 26.67
CA LYS A 2 1.20 69.59 26.38
C LYS A 2 0.78 69.45 24.90
N LYS A 3 0.82 70.53 24.11
CA LYS A 3 0.46 70.52 22.67
C LYS A 3 1.47 69.77 21.78
N LYS A 4 2.76 69.78 22.15
CA LYS A 4 3.82 69.07 21.42
C LYS A 4 3.78 67.56 21.70
N VAL A 5 3.47 67.19 22.95
CA VAL A 5 3.30 65.79 23.36
C VAL A 5 2.11 65.16 22.63
N ALA A 6 0.96 65.86 22.54
CA ALA A 6 -0.22 65.37 21.82
C ALA A 6 0.05 65.13 20.32
N ALA A 7 0.84 65.99 19.67
CA ALA A 7 1.20 65.83 18.27
C ALA A 7 2.10 64.60 18.03
N VAL A 8 2.99 64.29 18.97
CA VAL A 8 3.88 63.13 18.89
C VAL A 8 3.10 61.83 19.11
N THR A 9 2.14 61.79 20.05
CA THR A 9 1.30 60.60 20.24
C THR A 9 0.43 60.30 19.02
N VAL A 10 -0.14 61.33 18.38
CA VAL A 10 -0.96 61.16 17.16
C VAL A 10 -0.09 60.65 15.99
N ALA A 11 1.11 61.20 15.80
CA ALA A 11 2.03 60.75 14.76
C ALA A 11 2.51 59.30 14.98
N VAL A 12 2.78 58.90 16.22
CA VAL A 12 3.17 57.52 16.56
C VAL A 12 1.99 56.56 16.33
N SER A 13 0.76 56.97 16.66
CA SER A 13 -0.42 56.13 16.40
C SER A 13 -0.76 55.97 14.91
N LEU A 14 -0.45 56.94 14.05
CA LEU A 14 -0.61 56.79 12.59
C LEU A 14 0.44 55.85 11.97
N MET A 15 1.59 55.65 12.63
CA MET A 15 2.65 54.79 12.09
C MET A 15 2.50 53.31 12.47
N LEU A 16 1.63 52.97 13.43
CA LEU A 16 1.34 51.58 13.79
C LEU A 16 0.22 50.94 12.95
N THR A 17 -0.47 51.69 12.09
CA THR A 17 -1.40 51.12 11.11
C THR A 17 -0.65 50.72 9.84
N GLY A 18 0.35 49.83 9.99
CA GLY A 18 0.90 49.13 8.84
C GLY A 18 -0.20 48.25 8.26
N ALA A 19 -0.71 48.60 7.08
CA ALA A 19 -1.62 47.73 6.35
C ALA A 19 -0.89 46.40 6.14
N VAL A 20 -1.36 45.34 6.79
CA VAL A 20 -0.90 43.98 6.54
C VAL A 20 -1.50 43.57 5.20
N SER A 21 -0.97 44.13 4.11
CA SER A 21 -1.31 43.69 2.77
C SER A 21 -0.63 42.34 2.58
N ALA A 22 -1.37 41.26 2.80
CA ALA A 22 -1.04 39.96 2.24
C ALA A 22 -1.00 40.13 0.71
N ALA A 23 0.19 40.35 0.16
CA ALA A 23 0.36 40.46 -1.27
C ALA A 23 0.20 39.06 -1.88
N ASN A 24 -0.93 38.83 -2.54
CA ASN A 24 -1.20 37.58 -3.23
C ASN A 24 -0.25 37.47 -4.42
N LEU A 25 0.81 36.65 -4.28
CA LEU A 25 1.88 36.47 -5.27
C LEU A 25 1.38 36.12 -6.69
N TRP A 26 0.19 35.53 -6.79
CA TRP A 26 -0.39 35.03 -8.03
C TRP A 26 -1.80 35.58 -8.32
N GLY A 27 -2.22 36.61 -7.57
CA GLY A 27 -3.55 37.22 -7.69
C GLY A 27 -4.67 36.48 -6.96
N THR A 28 -5.91 36.87 -7.24
CA THR A 28 -7.14 36.31 -6.65
C THR A 28 -8.08 35.75 -7.69
N TYR A 29 -8.74 34.63 -7.40
CA TYR A 29 -9.88 34.12 -8.15
C TYR A 29 -11.10 34.09 -7.23
N LYS A 30 -12.14 34.87 -7.58
CA LYS A 30 -13.39 34.99 -6.80
C LYS A 30 -13.14 35.31 -5.31
N GLY A 31 -12.19 36.20 -5.04
CA GLY A 31 -11.82 36.62 -3.68
C GLY A 31 -10.87 35.67 -2.94
N ASN A 32 -10.50 34.54 -3.53
CA ASN A 32 -9.58 33.57 -2.94
C ASN A 32 -8.19 33.68 -3.58
N GLU A 33 -7.13 33.47 -2.81
CA GLU A 33 -5.75 33.45 -3.31
C GLU A 33 -5.56 32.33 -4.33
N ILE A 34 -4.91 32.62 -5.47
CA ILE A 34 -4.57 31.61 -6.46
C ILE A 34 -3.32 30.84 -6.01
N ILE A 35 -3.39 29.51 -6.09
CA ILE A 35 -2.28 28.59 -5.80
C ILE A 35 -1.73 28.04 -7.12
N ARG A 36 -0.42 28.19 -7.32
CA ARG A 36 0.27 27.64 -8.50
C ARG A 36 0.60 26.18 -8.28
N ILE A 37 0.20 25.32 -9.23
CA ILE A 37 0.51 23.89 -9.22
C ILE A 37 1.63 23.60 -10.23
N THR A 38 2.62 22.80 -9.84
CA THR A 38 3.70 22.34 -10.71
C THR A 38 3.77 20.82 -10.72
N SER A 39 3.94 20.22 -11.90
CA SER A 39 4.19 18.79 -12.08
C SER A 39 5.58 18.62 -12.71
N ASN A 40 6.48 17.87 -12.06
CA ASN A 40 7.87 17.70 -12.49
C ASN A 40 8.59 19.04 -12.80
N GLY A 41 8.34 20.07 -11.98
CA GLY A 41 8.92 21.41 -12.16
C GLY A 41 8.23 22.28 -13.23
N VAL A 42 7.30 21.73 -14.01
CA VAL A 42 6.55 22.48 -15.03
C VAL A 42 5.23 22.98 -14.46
N ALA A 43 4.94 24.27 -14.65
CA ALA A 43 3.68 24.86 -14.21
C ALA A 43 2.49 24.28 -14.97
N VAL A 44 1.50 23.79 -14.24
CA VAL A 44 0.26 23.25 -14.80
C VAL A 44 -0.71 24.41 -15.00
N LYS A 45 -1.09 24.67 -16.25
CA LYS A 45 -2.00 25.76 -16.59
C LYS A 45 -3.45 25.35 -16.32
N PRO A 46 -4.20 26.10 -15.50
CA PRO A 46 -5.63 25.83 -15.32
C PRO A 46 -6.38 26.11 -16.63
N LYS A 47 -7.32 25.23 -16.98
CA LYS A 47 -8.15 25.39 -18.19
C LYS A 47 -9.27 26.40 -17.97
N ASP A 48 -9.97 26.28 -16.85
CA ASP A 48 -11.17 27.08 -16.53
C ASP A 48 -11.09 27.70 -15.13
N VAL A 49 -10.77 26.87 -14.13
CA VAL A 49 -10.72 27.28 -12.71
C VAL A 49 -9.31 27.01 -12.17
N PRO A 50 -8.65 27.99 -11.55
CA PRO A 50 -7.35 27.79 -10.90
C PRO A 50 -7.50 27.04 -9.57
N ALA A 51 -6.41 26.47 -9.07
CA ALA A 51 -6.35 26.05 -7.68
C ALA A 51 -6.37 27.31 -6.79
N ILE A 52 -7.10 27.25 -5.67
CA ILE A 52 -7.30 28.39 -4.79
C ILE A 52 -7.06 28.00 -3.33
N SER A 53 -6.68 28.97 -2.51
CA SER A 53 -6.73 28.85 -1.05
C SER A 53 -8.15 29.18 -0.58
N TYR A 54 -8.87 28.18 -0.06
CA TYR A 54 -10.19 28.35 0.53
C TYR A 54 -10.13 27.95 2.00
N ASN A 55 -10.40 28.91 2.89
CA ASN A 55 -10.30 28.73 4.35
C ASN A 55 -8.95 28.15 4.81
N GLY A 56 -7.83 28.63 4.24
CA GLY A 56 -6.48 28.17 4.56
C GLY A 56 -6.12 26.78 4.01
N ARG A 57 -6.97 26.21 3.15
CA ARG A 57 -6.73 24.91 2.50
C ARG A 57 -6.65 25.09 0.99
N THR A 58 -5.72 24.40 0.36
CA THR A 58 -5.66 24.37 -1.11
C THR A 58 -6.81 23.53 -1.67
N MET A 59 -7.69 24.16 -2.42
CA MET A 59 -8.70 23.49 -3.25
C MET A 59 -8.21 23.41 -4.68
N ILE A 60 -8.10 22.18 -5.19
CA ILE A 60 -7.66 21.89 -6.55
C ILE A 60 -8.88 21.38 -7.34
N PRO A 61 -9.25 22.03 -8.45
CA PRO A 61 -10.28 21.53 -9.33
C PRO A 61 -9.93 20.15 -9.90
N ILE A 62 -10.90 19.24 -9.93
CA ILE A 62 -10.69 17.89 -10.44
C ILE A 62 -10.23 17.86 -11.91
N SER A 63 -10.67 18.82 -12.73
CA SER A 63 -10.22 18.95 -14.12
C SER A 63 -8.70 19.15 -14.23
N MET A 64 -8.07 19.73 -13.20
CA MET A 64 -6.63 19.89 -13.12
C MET A 64 -5.92 18.57 -12.80
N LEU A 65 -6.55 17.70 -11.98
CA LEU A 65 -6.04 16.35 -11.69
C LEU A 65 -5.99 15.49 -12.95
N GLY A 66 -6.97 15.64 -13.86
CA GLY A 66 -6.94 14.98 -15.17
C GLY A 66 -5.73 15.38 -16.03
N GLN A 67 -5.31 16.65 -15.98
CA GLN A 67 -4.10 17.11 -16.68
C GLN A 67 -2.81 16.50 -16.09
N LEU A 68 -2.84 16.07 -14.83
CA LEU A 68 -1.74 15.38 -14.17
C LEU A 68 -1.68 13.88 -14.52
N GLY A 69 -2.57 13.40 -15.40
CA GLY A 69 -2.63 12.00 -15.83
C GLY A 69 -3.48 11.10 -14.94
N LEU A 70 -4.25 11.67 -14.00
CA LEU A 70 -5.18 10.90 -13.17
C LEU A 70 -6.48 10.66 -13.94
N ASN A 71 -6.77 9.40 -14.26
CA ASN A 71 -8.03 9.02 -14.86
C ASN A 71 -9.14 8.96 -13.80
N TYR A 72 -10.25 9.66 -14.05
CA TYR A 72 -11.39 9.70 -13.14
C TYR A 72 -12.71 9.55 -13.88
N THR A 73 -13.71 9.02 -13.20
CA THR A 73 -15.10 8.95 -13.66
C THR A 73 -15.97 9.81 -12.76
N TRP A 74 -16.73 10.71 -13.35
CA TRP A 74 -17.68 11.55 -12.64
C TRP A 74 -19.09 10.96 -12.72
N ASN A 75 -19.70 10.69 -11.56
CA ASN A 75 -21.10 10.29 -11.47
C ASN A 75 -21.95 11.48 -11.01
N GLN A 76 -22.65 12.09 -11.97
CA GLN A 76 -23.47 13.28 -11.73
C GLN A 76 -24.66 13.02 -10.79
N SER A 77 -25.28 11.84 -10.87
CA SER A 77 -26.46 11.48 -10.06
C SER A 77 -26.11 11.35 -8.58
N LYS A 78 -24.97 10.71 -8.29
CA LYS A 78 -24.49 10.49 -6.91
C LYS A 78 -23.57 11.60 -6.40
N LYS A 79 -23.22 12.58 -7.22
CA LYS A 79 -22.20 13.60 -6.93
C LYS A 79 -20.88 13.00 -6.43
N THR A 80 -20.47 11.89 -7.03
CA THR A 80 -19.27 11.14 -6.65
C THR A 80 -18.24 11.14 -7.76
N VAL A 81 -16.98 11.24 -7.37
CA VAL A 81 -15.82 11.04 -8.24
C VAL A 81 -15.24 9.68 -7.89
N ASN A 82 -15.00 8.85 -8.90
CA ASN A 82 -14.21 7.63 -8.75
C ASN A 82 -12.89 7.78 -9.51
N PHE A 83 -11.78 7.45 -8.85
CA PHE A 83 -10.47 7.43 -9.47
C PHE A 83 -10.14 5.99 -9.84
N ASN A 84 -9.83 5.76 -11.11
CA ASN A 84 -9.27 4.47 -11.50
C ASN A 84 -7.77 4.57 -11.30
N THR A 85 -7.33 4.44 -10.04
CA THR A 85 -5.94 4.12 -9.78
C THR A 85 -5.76 2.73 -10.36
N LYS A 86 -5.16 2.63 -11.55
CA LYS A 86 -4.30 1.47 -11.78
C LYS A 86 -3.39 1.51 -10.59
N ALA A 87 -3.56 0.58 -9.65
CA ALA A 87 -2.50 0.32 -8.72
C ALA A 87 -1.30 0.16 -9.64
N ASN A 88 -0.35 1.10 -9.56
CA ASN A 88 1.01 0.68 -9.73
C ASN A 88 1.14 -0.35 -8.61
N THR A 89 0.81 -1.61 -8.93
CA THR A 89 1.68 -2.70 -8.58
C THR A 89 3.01 -2.22 -9.12
N ALA A 90 3.70 -1.42 -8.31
CA ALA A 90 5.11 -1.22 -8.45
C ALA A 90 5.62 -2.61 -8.80
N SER A 91 6.35 -2.70 -9.90
CA SER A 91 7.21 -3.85 -10.16
C SER A 91 8.11 -4.01 -8.95
N THR A 92 7.54 -4.65 -7.95
CA THR A 92 8.16 -5.30 -6.85
C THR A 92 8.02 -6.72 -7.31
N ASN A 93 9.15 -7.36 -7.54
CA ASN A 93 9.22 -8.82 -7.59
C ASN A 93 8.90 -9.41 -6.20
N ASP A 94 8.20 -8.67 -5.34
CA ASP A 94 7.82 -9.02 -3.99
C ASP A 94 6.35 -9.35 -4.06
N LEU A 95 6.08 -10.65 -4.10
CA LEU A 95 4.77 -11.16 -3.76
C LEU A 95 4.33 -10.53 -2.43
N PRO A 96 3.03 -10.19 -2.27
CA PRO A 96 2.53 -9.64 -1.01
C PRO A 96 3.05 -10.49 0.16
N PRO A 97 3.49 -9.91 1.30
CA PRO A 97 4.21 -10.64 2.35
C PRO A 97 3.52 -11.94 2.78
N VAL A 98 2.19 -11.94 2.79
CA VAL A 98 1.34 -13.11 3.07
C VAL A 98 1.53 -14.23 2.06
N LEU A 99 1.62 -13.92 0.76
CA LEU A 99 1.82 -14.89 -0.31
C LEU A 99 3.25 -15.45 -0.32
N SER A 100 4.25 -14.63 -0.01
CA SER A 100 5.64 -15.09 0.17
C SER A 100 5.77 -16.05 1.35
N ILE A 101 5.15 -15.73 2.48
CA ILE A 101 5.10 -16.61 3.66
C ILE A 101 4.32 -17.90 3.36
N MET A 102 3.18 -17.79 2.67
CA MET A 102 2.39 -18.96 2.26
C MET A 102 3.20 -19.89 1.36
N LYS A 103 3.88 -19.36 0.34
CA LYS A 103 4.76 -20.17 -0.52
C LYS A 103 5.90 -20.82 0.26
N ALA A 104 6.56 -20.08 1.15
CA ALA A 104 7.64 -20.62 1.98
C ALA A 104 7.16 -21.78 2.86
N ASN A 105 5.98 -21.66 3.49
CA ASN A 105 5.39 -22.72 4.29
C ASN A 105 5.04 -23.94 3.43
N MET A 106 4.47 -23.74 2.24
CA MET A 106 4.17 -24.84 1.31
C MET A 106 5.44 -25.58 0.87
N PHE A 107 6.52 -24.86 0.59
CA PHE A 107 7.81 -25.49 0.26
C PHE A 107 8.37 -26.29 1.43
N LYS A 108 8.29 -25.76 2.65
CA LYS A 108 8.72 -26.47 3.87
C LYS A 108 7.92 -27.75 4.08
N ASP A 109 6.59 -27.68 3.95
CA ASP A 109 5.71 -28.85 4.08
C ASP A 109 6.03 -29.94 3.04
N MET A 110 6.36 -29.54 1.79
CA MET A 110 6.77 -30.47 0.73
C MET A 110 8.13 -31.12 1.01
N GLU A 111 9.07 -30.39 1.59
CA GLU A 111 10.37 -30.91 2.01
C GLU A 111 10.19 -31.95 3.13
N ASP A 112 9.41 -31.63 4.16
CA ASP A 112 9.13 -32.53 5.29
C ASP A 112 8.43 -33.82 4.81
N LEU A 113 7.50 -33.72 3.85
CA LEU A 113 6.89 -34.89 3.23
C LEU A 113 7.93 -35.76 2.50
N GLY A 114 8.88 -35.14 1.80
CA GLY A 114 9.95 -35.84 1.10
C GLY A 114 10.86 -36.64 2.04
N GLU A 115 11.24 -36.04 3.18
CA GLU A 115 12.04 -36.70 4.21
C GLU A 115 11.29 -37.88 4.84
N GLU A 116 10.01 -37.71 5.20
CA GLU A 116 9.19 -38.77 5.78
C GLU A 116 8.93 -39.92 4.79
N LEU A 117 8.75 -39.63 3.49
CA LEU A 117 8.64 -40.67 2.46
C LEU A 117 9.95 -41.45 2.30
N PHE A 118 11.10 -40.77 2.42
CA PHE A 118 12.41 -41.42 2.38
C PHE A 118 12.61 -42.36 3.58
N LEU A 119 12.27 -41.91 4.80
CA LEU A 119 12.31 -42.74 6.00
C LEU A 119 11.35 -43.94 5.89
N THR A 120 10.16 -43.72 5.35
CA THR A 120 9.17 -44.77 5.11
C THR A 120 9.69 -45.82 4.15
N LYS A 121 10.30 -45.38 3.03
CA LYS A 121 10.95 -46.28 2.07
C LYS A 121 12.03 -47.12 2.74
N ALA A 122 12.91 -46.50 3.54
CA ALA A 122 13.97 -47.20 4.24
C ALA A 122 13.42 -48.23 5.25
N ALA A 123 12.36 -47.87 5.98
CA ALA A 123 11.70 -48.78 6.92
C ALA A 123 11.04 -49.98 6.20
N PHE A 124 10.41 -49.75 5.05
CA PHE A 124 9.85 -50.83 4.22
C PHE A 124 10.93 -51.76 3.65
N ASP A 125 12.03 -51.20 3.13
CA ASP A 125 13.12 -51.99 2.57
C ASP A 125 13.76 -52.89 3.68
N LEU A 126 13.92 -52.37 4.90
CA LEU A 126 14.40 -53.13 6.05
C LEU A 126 13.42 -54.22 6.51
N ASP A 127 12.12 -53.90 6.63
CA ASP A 127 11.09 -54.89 6.99
C ASP A 127 11.03 -56.02 5.95
N PHE A 128 11.11 -55.69 4.66
CA PHE A 128 11.15 -56.68 3.57
C PHE A 128 12.38 -57.59 3.67
N ILE A 129 13.57 -57.00 3.86
CA ILE A 129 14.82 -57.76 4.05
C ILE A 129 14.73 -58.66 5.30
N SER A 130 14.16 -58.15 6.39
CA SER A 130 14.01 -58.90 7.64
C SER A 130 13.19 -60.19 7.43
N LYS A 131 12.09 -60.07 6.68
CA LYS A 131 11.17 -61.17 6.34
C LYS A 131 11.81 -62.18 5.38
N MET A 132 12.72 -61.74 4.51
CA MET A 132 13.40 -62.62 3.55
C MET A 132 14.62 -63.33 4.13
N SER A 133 15.33 -62.70 5.07
CA SER A 133 16.62 -63.17 5.58
C SER A 133 16.56 -63.86 6.94
N SER A 134 15.38 -63.96 7.57
CA SER A 134 15.17 -64.47 8.95
C SER A 134 15.92 -63.68 10.05
N VAL A 135 16.49 -62.52 9.72
CA VAL A 135 17.11 -61.57 10.65
C VAL A 135 16.07 -60.53 11.05
N THR A 136 15.82 -60.35 12.35
CA THR A 136 14.84 -59.38 12.84
C THR A 136 15.48 -58.00 12.99
N PHE A 137 14.85 -56.99 12.38
CA PHE A 137 15.20 -55.57 12.53
C PHE A 137 14.01 -54.84 13.18
N ASP A 138 14.28 -53.95 14.14
CA ASP A 138 13.25 -53.09 14.73
C ASP A 138 12.96 -51.93 13.76
N SER A 139 12.09 -52.18 12.78
CA SER A 139 11.62 -51.19 11.81
C SER A 139 10.10 -51.10 11.84
N ASN A 140 9.55 -49.91 12.06
CA ASN A 140 8.10 -49.66 12.12
C ASN A 140 7.63 -48.96 10.84
N SER A 141 7.61 -49.70 9.72
CA SER A 141 7.17 -49.19 8.41
C SER A 141 5.75 -48.64 8.44
N ASP A 142 4.85 -49.26 9.21
CA ASP A 142 3.45 -48.85 9.33
C ASP A 142 3.31 -47.47 9.98
N LYS A 143 4.13 -47.19 11.00
CA LYS A 143 4.15 -45.88 11.69
C LYS A 143 4.70 -44.80 10.77
N SER A 144 5.77 -45.10 10.05
CA SER A 144 6.38 -44.17 9.09
C SER A 144 5.40 -43.84 7.95
N LEU A 145 4.69 -44.84 7.44
CA LEU A 145 3.66 -44.65 6.41
C LEU A 145 2.49 -43.80 6.91
N ALA A 146 2.02 -44.03 8.14
CA ALA A 146 0.96 -43.22 8.74
C ALA A 146 1.36 -41.75 8.84
N ASN A 147 2.58 -41.45 9.29
CA ASN A 147 3.10 -40.09 9.35
C ASN A 147 3.17 -39.43 7.97
N ALA A 148 3.64 -40.16 6.95
CA ALA A 148 3.71 -39.64 5.58
C ALA A 148 2.30 -39.33 5.03
N ILE A 149 1.30 -40.16 5.33
CA ILE A 149 -0.10 -39.93 4.94
C ILE A 149 -0.67 -38.69 5.63
N ASP A 150 -0.42 -38.52 6.93
CA ASP A 150 -0.91 -37.36 7.69
C ASP A 150 -0.31 -36.05 7.15
N ASN A 151 0.99 -36.04 6.86
CA ASN A 151 1.67 -34.88 6.28
C ASN A 151 1.16 -34.56 4.86
N TYR A 152 0.88 -35.60 4.05
CA TYR A 152 0.27 -35.42 2.73
C TYR A 152 -1.12 -34.78 2.83
N ASN A 153 -1.98 -35.28 3.73
CA ASN A 153 -3.31 -34.75 3.92
C ASN A 153 -3.29 -33.29 4.42
N ALA A 154 -2.34 -32.95 5.30
CA ALA A 154 -2.12 -31.59 5.77
C ALA A 154 -1.73 -30.62 4.63
N LEU A 155 -0.86 -31.07 3.72
CA LEU A 155 -0.45 -30.30 2.53
C LEU A 155 -1.64 -30.03 1.61
N ILE A 156 -2.44 -31.05 1.28
CA ILE A 156 -3.62 -30.93 0.42
C ILE A 156 -4.67 -29.99 1.04
N GLY A 157 -4.91 -30.09 2.35
CA GLY A 157 -5.83 -29.19 3.05
C GLY A 157 -5.43 -27.71 2.95
N ARG A 158 -4.11 -27.41 2.93
CA ARG A 158 -3.60 -26.04 2.77
C ARG A 158 -3.69 -25.53 1.33
N LEU A 159 -3.49 -26.40 0.34
CA LEU A 159 -3.64 -26.08 -1.08
C LEU A 159 -5.06 -25.63 -1.42
N ASP A 160 -6.07 -26.28 -0.84
CA ASP A 160 -7.48 -25.93 -1.05
C ASP A 160 -7.83 -24.53 -0.51
N VAL A 161 -7.28 -24.19 0.67
CA VAL A 161 -7.42 -22.85 1.27
C VAL A 161 -6.71 -21.77 0.45
N ALA A 162 -5.54 -22.07 -0.12
CA ALA A 162 -4.77 -21.15 -0.95
C ALA A 162 -5.42 -20.87 -2.32
N ALA A 163 -6.22 -21.80 -2.86
CA ALA A 163 -6.93 -21.63 -4.13
C ALA A 163 -8.18 -20.74 -4.02
N LEU A 164 -8.66 -20.46 -2.80
CA LEU A 164 -9.87 -19.67 -2.50
C LEU A 164 -9.59 -18.17 -2.21
N THR A 165 -8.32 -17.77 -2.12
CA THR A 165 -7.87 -16.37 -1.91
C THR A 165 -7.35 -15.72 -3.18
#